data_AF-A0A947AVB8-F1
#
_entry.id   AF-A0A947AVB8-F1
#
_cell.length_a   1.000
_cell.length_b   1.000
_cell.length_c   1.000
_cell.angle_alpha   90.00
_cell.angle_beta   90.00
_cell.angle_gamma   90.00
#
_symmetry.space_group_name_H-M   'P 1'
#
loop_
_entity.id
_entity.type
_entity.pdbx_description
1 polymer ?
#
loop_
_entity_poly.entity_id
_entity_poly.type
_entity_poly.pdbx_seq_one_letter_code
_entity_poly.pdbx_strand_id
1 'polypeptide(L)'
;MKTAPFVKKFTAVAGIFIVLMTMWSILSEIWVTVSPWPSGLFAWFAAFLLVSQLSKSQTLQIGILLLIGILALSIGVYLGSQADWLRLLDTNAGLLSMLSAVSFLRLVAIKNEESVTDIPHGIGAYCQTMIAVAIFGAFINVSAPLLIADKVSGGKKLDLFAAKSIVRAFIGGPTWSPFFAGMAVVLTYVADAHFLVVMAFGLPFTVIGLTIVFACATCFNKKEVRRFKGYPMTLSNLWLPGILVVSVLAGHIWLPHASILAVITLSALMVSIIGLCFSCGLIGATNELKHHIMKGLPRMVNELALFLAAGVLAIGLRTLVAATELDLPFEGGFD
;
A
#
# COMPACT_ATOMS: atom_id res chain seq x y z
N MET A 1 20.67 17.96 -1.12
CA MET A 1 21.43 17.48 -2.30
C MET A 1 20.63 17.82 -3.56
N LYS A 2 21.09 18.74 -4.41
CA LYS A 2 20.36 19.15 -5.62
C LYS A 2 20.43 18.00 -6.64
N THR A 3 19.33 17.29 -6.86
CA THR A 3 19.23 16.25 -7.91
C THR A 3 19.37 16.90 -9.29
N ALA A 4 20.27 16.37 -10.13
CA ALA A 4 20.52 16.88 -11.48
C ALA A 4 19.23 17.00 -12.32
N PRO A 5 19.12 18.00 -13.22
CA PRO A 5 17.90 18.25 -14.01
C PRO A 5 17.47 17.06 -14.87
N PHE A 6 18.43 16.22 -15.28
CA PHE A 6 18.17 14.98 -16.02
C PHE A 6 17.39 13.94 -15.19
N VAL A 7 17.79 13.73 -13.93
CA VAL A 7 17.12 12.80 -13.00
C VAL A 7 15.66 13.19 -12.79
N LYS A 8 15.37 14.50 -12.69
CA LYS A 8 13.99 15.00 -12.52
C LYS A 8 13.06 14.66 -13.69
N LYS A 9 13.58 14.60 -14.93
CA LYS A 9 12.76 14.25 -16.11
C LYS A 9 12.37 12.77 -16.07
N PHE A 10 13.29 11.86 -15.73
CA PHE A 10 12.96 10.44 -15.59
C PHE A 10 11.99 10.16 -14.46
N THR A 11 12.12 10.85 -13.33
CA THR A 11 11.16 10.74 -12.22
C THR A 11 9.74 11.04 -12.68
N ALA A 12 9.54 12.12 -13.43
CA ALA A 12 8.21 12.48 -13.93
C ALA A 12 7.65 11.48 -14.94
N VAL A 13 8.49 11.00 -15.87
CA VAL A 13 8.11 10.00 -16.87
C VAL A 13 7.74 8.67 -16.21
N ALA A 14 8.52 8.23 -15.23
CA ALA A 14 8.22 7.01 -14.48
C ALA A 14 6.87 7.10 -13.74
N GLY A 15 6.54 8.27 -13.20
CA GLY A 15 5.22 8.53 -12.62
C GLY A 15 4.07 8.31 -13.59
N ILE A 16 4.23 8.72 -14.85
CA ILE A 16 3.23 8.47 -15.91
C ILE A 16 3.12 6.98 -16.20
N PHE A 17 4.23 6.25 -16.29
CA PHE A 17 4.21 4.80 -16.48
C PHE A 17 3.53 4.06 -15.33
N ILE A 18 3.69 4.51 -14.08
CA ILE A 18 2.96 3.95 -12.93
C ILE A 18 1.45 4.18 -13.07
N VAL A 19 1.01 5.35 -13.54
CA VAL A 19 -0.41 5.59 -13.83
C VAL A 19 -0.90 4.69 -14.96
N LEU A 20 -0.13 4.55 -16.05
CA LEU A 20 -0.49 3.66 -17.16
C LEU A 20 -0.59 2.21 -16.71
N MET A 21 0.35 1.74 -15.89
CA MET A 21 0.29 0.42 -15.23
C MET A 21 -1.02 0.27 -14.46
N THR A 22 -1.36 1.24 -13.59
CA THR A 22 -2.56 1.20 -12.77
C THR A 22 -3.83 1.16 -13.62
N MET A 23 -3.94 2.05 -14.61
CA MET A 23 -5.11 2.10 -15.50
C MET A 23 -5.26 0.84 -16.33
N TRP A 24 -4.16 0.30 -16.87
CA TRP A 24 -4.19 -0.91 -17.66
C TRP A 24 -4.53 -2.14 -16.84
N SER A 25 -4.02 -2.23 -15.61
CA SER A 25 -4.37 -3.31 -14.66
C SER A 25 -5.85 -3.30 -14.31
N ILE A 26 -6.47 -2.13 -14.13
CA ILE A 26 -7.93 -2.03 -13.92
C ILE A 26 -8.67 -2.45 -15.18
N LEU A 27 -8.21 -1.99 -16.35
CA LEU A 27 -8.83 -2.29 -17.64
C LEU A 27 -8.86 -3.80 -17.93
N SER A 28 -7.76 -4.51 -17.69
CA SER A 28 -7.68 -5.97 -17.89
C SER A 28 -8.57 -6.78 -16.94
N GLU A 29 -8.88 -6.23 -15.76
CA GLU A 29 -9.74 -6.88 -14.76
C GLU A 29 -11.23 -6.65 -15.04
N ILE A 30 -11.59 -5.47 -15.57
CA ILE A 30 -12.98 -5.16 -15.93
C ILE A 30 -13.36 -5.81 -17.26
N TRP A 31 -12.44 -5.81 -18.24
CA TRP A 31 -12.67 -6.39 -19.56
C TRP A 31 -11.81 -7.63 -19.76
N VAL A 32 -12.43 -8.81 -19.70
CA VAL A 32 -11.79 -10.13 -19.89
C VAL A 32 -11.02 -10.24 -21.22
N THR A 33 -11.41 -9.47 -22.24
CA THR A 33 -10.74 -9.45 -23.56
C THR A 33 -9.42 -8.70 -23.57
N VAL A 34 -9.14 -7.88 -22.54
CA VAL A 34 -7.93 -7.07 -22.47
C VAL A 34 -6.84 -7.86 -21.74
N SER A 35 -5.74 -8.12 -22.44
CA SER A 35 -4.63 -8.85 -21.86
C SER A 35 -3.91 -8.05 -20.74
N PRO A 36 -3.55 -8.69 -19.62
CA PRO A 36 -2.92 -8.03 -18.46
C PRO A 36 -1.44 -7.64 -18.65
N TRP A 37 -0.68 -8.35 -19.50
CA TRP A 37 0.78 -8.15 -19.69
C TRP A 37 1.26 -6.69 -19.90
N PRO A 38 0.53 -5.78 -20.59
CA PRO A 38 1.02 -4.41 -20.79
C PRO A 38 1.14 -3.62 -19.49
N SER A 39 0.33 -3.94 -18.49
CA SER A 39 0.45 -3.31 -17.16
C SER A 39 1.81 -3.61 -16.52
N GLY A 40 2.23 -4.88 -16.60
CA GLY A 40 3.55 -5.34 -16.19
C GLY A 40 4.69 -4.67 -16.95
N LEU A 41 4.52 -4.49 -18.26
CA LEU A 41 5.52 -3.80 -19.08
C LEU A 41 5.71 -2.34 -18.62
N PHE A 42 4.62 -1.61 -18.37
CA PHE A 42 4.70 -0.26 -17.84
C PHE A 42 5.35 -0.21 -16.45
N ALA A 43 5.09 -1.20 -15.60
CA ALA A 43 5.71 -1.33 -14.29
C ALA A 43 7.24 -1.50 -14.39
N TRP A 44 7.70 -2.41 -15.25
CA TRP A 44 9.13 -2.64 -15.50
C TRP A 44 9.83 -1.43 -16.09
N PHE A 45 9.20 -0.71 -17.03
CA PHE A 45 9.73 0.54 -17.54
C PHE A 45 9.86 1.60 -16.44
N ALA A 46 8.83 1.78 -15.60
CA ALA A 46 8.90 2.70 -14.47
C ALA A 46 10.03 2.34 -13.49
N ALA A 47 10.18 1.05 -13.15
CA ALA A 47 11.23 0.56 -12.28
C ALA A 47 12.63 0.81 -12.86
N PHE A 48 12.81 0.55 -14.16
CA PHE A 48 14.06 0.80 -14.87
C PHE A 48 14.45 2.29 -14.84
N LEU A 49 13.50 3.19 -15.10
CA LEU A 49 13.74 4.64 -15.04
C LEU A 49 14.10 5.14 -13.64
N LEU A 50 13.63 4.46 -12.60
CA LEU A 50 13.82 4.82 -11.20
C LEU A 50 14.93 4.03 -10.50
N VAL A 51 15.62 3.13 -11.19
CA VAL A 51 16.64 2.23 -10.58
C VAL A 51 17.72 2.98 -9.81
N SER A 52 18.11 4.17 -10.29
CA SER A 52 19.10 5.04 -9.64
C SER A 52 18.65 5.64 -8.30
N GLN A 53 17.36 5.56 -7.97
CA GLN A 53 16.75 6.06 -6.74
C GLN A 53 16.54 4.97 -5.69
N LEU A 54 16.84 3.71 -6.03
CA LEU A 54 16.78 2.60 -5.07
C LEU A 54 17.81 2.78 -3.96
N SER A 55 17.42 2.45 -2.74
CA SER A 55 18.37 2.39 -1.62
C SER A 55 19.30 1.19 -1.79
N LYS A 56 20.56 1.28 -1.32
CA LYS A 56 21.54 0.18 -1.45
C LYS A 56 21.05 -1.14 -0.85
N SER A 57 20.36 -1.07 0.30
CA SER A 57 19.76 -2.25 0.94
C SER A 57 18.68 -2.88 0.07
N GLN A 58 17.85 -2.06 -0.56
CA GLN A 58 16.79 -2.53 -1.47
C GLN A 58 17.38 -3.11 -2.75
N THR A 59 18.40 -2.48 -3.34
CA THR A 59 19.10 -3.03 -4.52
C THR A 59 19.66 -4.42 -4.24
N LEU A 60 20.22 -4.66 -3.05
CA LEU A 60 20.69 -5.99 -2.66
C LEU A 60 19.54 -7.00 -2.55
N GLN A 61 18.44 -6.64 -1.87
CA GLN A 61 17.27 -7.52 -1.73
C GLN A 61 16.67 -7.87 -3.09
N ILE A 62 16.46 -6.88 -3.94
CA ILE A 62 15.97 -7.04 -5.32
C ILE A 62 16.92 -7.93 -6.13
N GLY A 63 18.23 -7.70 -6.03
CA GLY A 63 19.25 -8.48 -6.73
C GLY A 63 19.23 -9.95 -6.32
N ILE A 64 19.10 -10.24 -5.03
CA ILE A 64 19.01 -11.61 -4.51
C ILE A 64 17.72 -12.29 -5.01
N LEU A 65 16.57 -11.61 -4.92
CA LEU A 65 15.29 -12.15 -5.40
C LEU A 65 15.33 -12.47 -6.89
N LEU A 66 15.86 -11.55 -7.71
CA LEU A 66 16.01 -11.76 -9.15
C LEU A 66 16.98 -12.90 -9.46
N LEU A 67 18.12 -12.97 -8.77
CA LEU A 67 19.10 -14.02 -8.97
C LEU A 67 18.50 -15.40 -8.69
N ILE A 68 17.84 -15.57 -7.54
CA ILE A 68 17.21 -16.84 -7.17
C ILE A 68 16.08 -17.17 -8.15
N GLY A 69 15.24 -16.19 -8.52
CA GLY A 69 14.14 -16.38 -9.46
C GLY A 69 14.62 -16.81 -10.85
N ILE A 70 15.63 -16.13 -11.40
CA ILE A 70 16.20 -16.46 -12.71
C ILE A 70 16.89 -17.83 -12.69
N LEU A 71 17.62 -18.16 -11.62
CA LEU A 71 18.23 -19.49 -11.47
C LEU A 71 17.17 -20.59 -11.41
N ALA A 72 16.14 -20.43 -10.58
CA ALA A 72 15.04 -21.38 -10.48
C ALA A 72 14.30 -21.55 -11.82
N LEU A 73 14.00 -20.43 -12.50
CA LEU A 73 13.40 -20.43 -13.83
C LEU A 73 14.26 -21.18 -14.84
N SER A 74 15.56 -20.89 -14.89
CA SER A 74 16.50 -21.49 -15.84
C SER A 74 16.64 -22.99 -15.62
N ILE A 75 16.73 -23.43 -14.36
CA ILE A 75 16.80 -24.85 -14.01
C ILE A 75 15.49 -25.54 -14.37
N GLY A 76 14.33 -24.95 -14.05
CA GLY A 76 13.02 -25.52 -14.38
C GLY A 76 12.82 -25.69 -15.90
N VAL A 77 13.23 -24.70 -16.69
CA VAL A 77 13.19 -24.79 -18.17
C VAL A 77 14.17 -25.84 -18.68
N TYR A 78 15.38 -25.92 -18.11
CA TYR A 78 16.37 -26.93 -18.48
C TYR A 78 15.89 -28.36 -18.19
N LEU A 79 15.12 -28.55 -17.11
CA LEU A 79 14.47 -29.81 -16.74
C LEU A 79 13.21 -30.11 -17.58
N GLY A 80 12.84 -29.25 -18.52
CA GLY A 80 11.75 -29.50 -19.47
C GLY A 80 10.39 -28.88 -19.12
N SER A 81 10.29 -28.09 -18.05
CA SER A 81 9.05 -27.36 -17.73
C SER A 81 8.84 -26.18 -18.67
N GLN A 82 7.58 -25.95 -19.05
CA GLN A 82 7.20 -24.76 -19.80
C GLN A 82 7.13 -23.54 -18.87
N ALA A 83 7.93 -22.51 -19.16
CA ALA A 83 7.87 -21.24 -18.44
C ALA A 83 6.77 -20.34 -19.03
N ASP A 84 5.97 -19.75 -18.14
CA ASP A 84 5.02 -18.70 -18.51
C ASP A 84 5.72 -17.33 -18.54
N TRP A 85 6.31 -17.01 -19.69
CA TRP A 85 7.11 -15.80 -19.88
C TRP A 85 6.31 -14.51 -19.72
N LEU A 86 5.03 -14.51 -20.10
CA LEU A 86 4.17 -13.33 -19.96
C LEU A 86 3.87 -13.05 -18.49
N ARG A 87 3.76 -14.10 -17.67
CA ARG A 87 3.54 -13.95 -16.23
C ARG A 87 4.68 -13.27 -15.49
N LEU A 88 5.91 -13.32 -16.00
CA LEU A 88 7.04 -12.56 -15.45
C LEU A 88 6.79 -11.04 -15.45
N LEU A 89 5.90 -10.56 -16.34
CA LEU A 89 5.55 -9.15 -16.43
C LEU A 89 4.39 -8.80 -15.49
N ASP A 90 3.31 -9.57 -15.49
CA ASP A 90 2.03 -9.14 -14.89
C ASP A 90 1.69 -9.74 -13.52
N THR A 91 2.44 -10.74 -13.03
CA THR A 91 2.09 -11.48 -11.78
C THR A 91 1.72 -10.56 -10.62
N ASN A 92 2.45 -9.45 -10.45
CA ASN A 92 2.24 -8.51 -9.34
C ASN A 92 1.66 -7.16 -9.79
N ALA A 93 1.18 -7.04 -11.04
CA ALA A 93 0.67 -5.78 -11.56
C ALA A 93 -0.59 -5.30 -10.80
N GLY A 94 -1.49 -6.20 -10.42
CA GLY A 94 -2.66 -5.88 -9.59
C GLY A 94 -2.28 -5.35 -8.21
N LEU A 95 -1.29 -5.97 -7.55
CA LEU A 95 -0.76 -5.53 -6.25
C LEU A 95 -0.16 -4.12 -6.34
N LEU A 96 0.66 -3.90 -7.36
CA LEU A 96 1.32 -2.62 -7.63
C LEU A 96 0.31 -1.52 -7.97
N SER A 97 -0.72 -1.88 -8.74
CA SER A 97 -1.83 -1.00 -9.10
C SER A 97 -2.55 -0.52 -7.83
N MET A 98 -2.88 -1.44 -6.92
CA MET A 98 -3.51 -1.12 -5.65
C MET A 98 -2.65 -0.19 -4.79
N LEU A 99 -1.35 -0.48 -4.63
CA LEU A 99 -0.44 0.38 -3.85
C LEU A 99 -0.31 1.78 -4.45
N SER A 100 -0.26 1.87 -5.78
CA SER A 100 -0.28 3.12 -6.51
C SER A 100 -1.56 3.92 -6.22
N ALA A 101 -2.73 3.30 -6.35
CA ALA A 101 -4.03 3.94 -6.13
C ALA A 101 -4.23 4.42 -4.68
N VAL A 102 -3.87 3.60 -3.68
CA VAL A 102 -4.00 3.96 -2.26
C VAL A 102 -3.16 5.20 -1.92
N SER A 103 -2.03 5.40 -2.61
CA SER A 103 -1.20 6.60 -2.38
C SER A 103 -1.91 7.92 -2.71
N PHE A 104 -2.94 7.92 -3.56
CA PHE A 104 -3.73 9.12 -3.87
C PHE A 104 -4.66 9.54 -2.72
N LEU A 105 -5.10 8.59 -1.88
CA LEU A 105 -5.98 8.89 -0.73
C LEU A 105 -5.33 9.87 0.25
N ARG A 106 -3.99 9.84 0.31
CA ARG A 106 -3.18 10.78 1.09
C ARG A 106 -3.46 12.23 0.69
N LEU A 107 -3.71 12.53 -0.58
CA LEU A 107 -3.91 13.89 -1.08
C LEU A 107 -5.17 14.53 -0.51
N VAL A 108 -6.24 13.74 -0.37
CA VAL A 108 -7.51 14.20 0.20
C VAL A 108 -7.39 14.36 1.72
N ALA A 109 -6.73 13.40 2.38
CA ALA A 109 -6.61 13.39 3.83
C ALA A 109 -5.84 14.60 4.40
N ILE A 110 -4.76 15.02 3.74
CA ILE A 110 -3.93 16.14 4.21
C ILE A 110 -4.67 17.49 4.17
N LYS A 111 -5.62 17.66 3.25
CA LYS A 111 -6.15 18.99 2.90
C LYS A 111 -7.45 19.36 3.63
N ASN A 112 -8.19 18.36 4.12
CA ASN A 112 -9.42 18.59 4.89
C ASN A 112 -9.18 18.93 6.37
N GLU A 113 -7.93 19.05 6.81
CA GLU A 113 -7.63 19.40 8.20
C GLU A 113 -7.59 20.92 8.38
N GLU A 114 -8.70 21.49 8.84
CA GLU A 114 -8.77 22.86 9.35
C GLU A 114 -7.79 23.05 10.52
N SER A 115 -7.24 24.25 10.65
CA SER A 115 -6.35 24.64 11.75
C SER A 115 -7.11 24.66 13.08
N VAL A 116 -7.18 23.51 13.75
CA VAL A 116 -7.73 23.43 15.10
C VAL A 116 -6.83 24.22 16.04
N THR A 117 -7.40 25.24 16.68
CA THR A 117 -6.72 26.22 17.54
C THR A 117 -6.38 25.66 18.92
N ASP A 118 -6.98 24.54 19.33
CA ASP A 118 -6.78 23.94 20.65
C ASP A 118 -6.23 22.51 20.55
N ILE A 119 -4.99 22.32 21.01
CA ILE A 119 -4.29 21.03 20.94
C ILE A 119 -4.71 20.20 22.16
N PRO A 120 -5.39 19.06 22.00
CA PRO A 120 -5.85 18.28 23.13
C PRO A 120 -4.67 17.74 23.94
N HIS A 121 -4.83 17.70 25.27
CA HIS A 121 -3.79 17.29 26.20
C HIS A 121 -4.23 16.16 27.14
N GLY A 122 -3.28 15.29 27.50
CA GLY A 122 -3.47 14.22 28.48
C GLY A 122 -3.91 12.88 27.91
N ILE A 123 -4.54 12.06 28.77
CA ILE A 123 -4.85 10.65 28.47
C ILE A 123 -5.87 10.52 27.33
N GLY A 124 -6.90 11.38 27.33
CA GLY A 124 -7.89 11.41 26.24
C GLY A 124 -7.24 11.73 24.90
N ALA A 125 -6.36 12.73 24.87
CA ALA A 125 -5.61 13.12 23.69
C ALA A 125 -4.69 12.00 23.18
N TYR A 126 -4.03 11.27 24.10
CA TYR A 126 -3.24 10.10 23.76
C TYR A 126 -4.10 9.01 23.11
N CYS A 127 -5.21 8.63 23.74
CA CYS A 127 -6.12 7.60 23.23
C CYS A 127 -6.65 7.97 21.84
N GLN A 128 -7.15 9.19 21.70
CA GLN A 128 -7.65 9.74 20.43
C GLN A 128 -6.58 9.71 19.35
N THR A 129 -5.33 10.06 19.68
CA THR A 129 -4.22 10.00 18.73
C THR A 129 -3.92 8.56 18.31
N MET A 130 -3.89 7.61 19.23
CA MET A 130 -3.61 6.21 18.90
C MET A 130 -4.73 5.60 18.04
N ILE A 131 -5.99 5.92 18.36
CA ILE A 131 -7.14 5.53 17.55
C ILE A 131 -7.07 6.17 16.16
N ALA A 132 -6.74 7.46 16.07
CA ALA A 132 -6.55 8.14 14.80
C ALA A 132 -5.46 7.45 13.97
N VAL A 133 -4.31 7.12 14.57
CA VAL A 133 -3.24 6.39 13.89
C VAL A 133 -3.71 5.01 13.42
N ALA A 134 -4.44 4.27 14.24
CA ALA A 134 -4.93 2.94 13.87
C ALA A 134 -5.93 3.01 12.71
N ILE A 135 -6.89 3.94 12.76
CA ILE A 135 -7.92 4.10 11.73
C ILE A 135 -7.31 4.69 10.46
N PHE A 136 -6.69 5.87 10.51
CA PHE A 136 -6.08 6.47 9.32
C PHE A 136 -4.96 5.61 8.75
N GLY A 137 -4.20 4.92 9.61
CA GLY A 137 -3.19 3.95 9.20
C GLY A 137 -3.79 2.78 8.43
N ALA A 138 -4.95 2.28 8.83
CA ALA A 138 -5.67 1.24 8.11
C ALA A 138 -5.98 1.67 6.66
N PHE A 139 -6.40 2.91 6.41
CA PHE A 139 -6.89 3.33 5.09
C PHE A 139 -5.87 4.09 4.22
N ILE A 140 -4.95 4.85 4.83
CA ILE A 140 -4.00 5.74 4.16
C ILE A 140 -2.56 5.24 4.34
N ASN A 141 -2.39 4.06 4.97
CA ASN A 141 -1.13 3.33 5.09
C ASN A 141 -0.03 4.16 5.82
N VAL A 142 1.26 3.93 5.55
CA VAL A 142 2.43 4.55 6.21
C VAL A 142 2.39 6.09 6.21
N SER A 143 1.61 6.70 5.32
CA SER A 143 1.45 8.16 5.30
C SER A 143 0.73 8.70 6.55
N ALA A 144 -0.19 7.93 7.15
CA ALA A 144 -0.94 8.35 8.33
C ALA A 144 -0.08 8.54 9.59
N PRO A 145 0.76 7.57 10.04
CA PRO A 145 1.61 7.78 11.20
C PRO A 145 2.61 8.91 10.98
N LEU A 146 3.10 9.13 9.77
CA LEU A 146 4.00 10.26 9.44
C LEU A 146 3.28 11.61 9.56
N LEU A 147 2.06 11.71 9.00
CA LEU A 147 1.24 12.92 9.09
C LEU A 147 0.92 13.26 10.55
N ILE A 148 0.46 12.27 11.31
CA ILE A 148 0.09 12.45 12.71
C ILE A 148 1.35 12.77 13.54
N ALA A 149 2.48 12.12 13.27
CA ALA A 149 3.77 12.43 13.89
C ALA A 149 4.19 13.87 13.64
N ASP A 150 4.12 14.36 12.41
CA ASP A 150 4.47 15.74 12.06
C ASP A 150 3.61 16.74 12.83
N LYS A 151 2.31 16.48 12.97
CA LYS A 151 1.38 17.31 13.75
C LYS A 151 1.65 17.28 15.24
N VAL A 152 1.80 16.09 15.83
CA VAL A 152 2.12 15.91 17.26
C VAL A 152 3.46 16.55 17.60
N SER A 153 4.43 16.52 16.68
CA SER A 153 5.72 17.16 16.86
C SER A 153 5.67 18.69 16.83
N GLY A 154 4.65 19.28 16.19
CA GLY A 154 4.55 20.73 16.00
C GLY A 154 5.76 21.33 15.28
N GLY A 155 6.39 20.58 14.37
CA GLY A 155 7.62 20.97 13.68
C GLY A 155 8.91 20.84 14.50
N LYS A 156 8.84 20.29 15.72
CA LYS A 156 10.01 19.96 16.56
C LYS A 156 10.41 18.49 16.36
N LYS A 157 11.49 18.05 17.03
CA LYS A 157 11.78 16.63 17.10
C LYS A 157 10.66 15.91 17.86
N LEU A 158 10.12 14.86 17.27
CA LEU A 158 9.12 14.02 17.91
C LEU A 158 9.73 13.32 19.13
N ASP A 159 9.03 13.37 20.25
CA ASP A 159 9.43 12.67 21.46
C ASP A 159 9.45 11.14 21.24
N LEU A 160 10.37 10.44 21.91
CA LEU A 160 10.57 9.00 21.71
C LEU A 160 9.34 8.19 22.17
N PHE A 161 8.65 8.61 23.23
CA PHE A 161 7.44 7.94 23.68
C PHE A 161 6.30 8.11 22.67
N ALA A 162 6.15 9.32 22.10
CA ALA A 162 5.20 9.57 21.02
C ALA A 162 5.52 8.74 19.77
N ALA A 163 6.77 8.74 19.32
CA ALA A 163 7.22 7.97 18.16
C ALA A 163 6.95 6.47 18.32
N LYS A 164 7.34 5.89 19.47
CA LYS A 164 7.10 4.47 19.78
C LYS A 164 5.61 4.14 19.81
N SER A 165 4.79 5.00 20.42
CA SER A 165 3.36 4.78 20.53
C SER A 165 2.66 4.82 19.16
N ILE A 166 2.96 5.83 18.34
CA ILE A 166 2.43 5.96 16.98
C ILE A 166 2.79 4.73 16.13
N VAL A 167 4.05 4.33 16.12
CA VAL A 167 4.48 3.15 15.32
C VAL A 167 3.80 1.87 15.81
N ARG A 168 3.68 1.67 17.13
CA ARG A 168 3.01 0.48 17.69
C ARG A 168 1.52 0.43 17.36
N ALA A 169 0.82 1.56 17.43
CA ALA A 169 -0.57 1.66 17.03
C ALA A 169 -0.74 1.39 15.52
N PHE A 170 0.19 1.88 14.69
CA PHE A 170 0.17 1.68 13.24
C PHE A 170 0.35 0.22 12.82
N ILE A 171 1.20 -0.55 13.51
CA ILE A 171 1.48 -1.96 13.16
C ILE A 171 0.24 -2.85 13.24
N GLY A 172 -0.80 -2.46 13.98
CA GLY A 172 -2.09 -3.16 13.98
C GLY A 172 -2.92 -2.97 12.70
N GLY A 173 -2.65 -1.95 11.88
CA GLY A 173 -3.37 -1.70 10.63
C GLY A 173 -3.27 -2.84 9.60
N PRO A 174 -2.05 -3.30 9.24
CA PRO A 174 -1.84 -4.38 8.29
C PRO A 174 -2.54 -5.72 8.61
N THR A 175 -2.90 -5.99 9.87
CA THR A 175 -3.46 -7.30 10.25
C THR A 175 -4.89 -7.50 9.78
N TRP A 176 -5.60 -6.43 9.44
CA TRP A 176 -7.02 -6.49 9.05
C TRP A 176 -7.36 -5.65 7.82
N SER A 177 -6.56 -4.63 7.51
CA SER A 177 -6.95 -3.66 6.50
C SER A 177 -6.80 -4.17 5.06
N PRO A 178 -7.79 -3.92 4.18
CA PRO A 178 -7.73 -4.23 2.74
C PRO A 178 -6.57 -3.55 2.01
N PHE A 179 -6.17 -2.37 2.49
CA PHE A 179 -5.39 -1.40 1.72
C PHE A 179 -3.88 -1.57 1.90
N PHE A 180 -3.47 -2.62 2.61
CA PHE A 180 -2.07 -2.96 2.80
C PHE A 180 -1.61 -4.00 1.77
N ALA A 181 -0.35 -3.88 1.37
CA ALA A 181 0.30 -4.85 0.49
C ALA A 181 0.18 -6.29 1.03
N GLY A 182 0.24 -6.47 2.35
CA GLY A 182 0.12 -7.78 3.00
C GLY A 182 -1.22 -8.46 2.72
N MET A 183 -2.34 -7.74 2.81
CA MET A 183 -3.65 -8.30 2.44
C MET A 183 -3.67 -8.69 0.97
N ALA A 184 -3.14 -7.84 0.11
CA ALA A 184 -3.13 -8.07 -1.32
C ALA A 184 -2.30 -9.32 -1.67
N VAL A 185 -1.14 -9.53 -1.02
CA VAL A 185 -0.35 -10.76 -1.11
C VAL A 185 -1.15 -11.98 -0.64
N VAL A 186 -1.85 -11.90 0.49
CA VAL A 186 -2.71 -13.01 0.97
C VAL A 186 -3.76 -13.37 -0.07
N LEU A 187 -4.46 -12.39 -0.63
CA LEU A 187 -5.49 -12.61 -1.66
C LEU A 187 -4.92 -13.09 -3.01
N THR A 188 -3.65 -12.85 -3.29
CA THR A 188 -3.00 -13.30 -4.52
C THR A 188 -2.44 -14.72 -4.42
N TYR A 189 -1.91 -15.12 -3.25
CA TYR A 189 -1.19 -16.38 -3.10
C TYR A 189 -1.91 -17.46 -2.30
N VAL A 190 -2.91 -17.10 -1.50
CA VAL A 190 -3.73 -18.06 -0.76
C VAL A 190 -5.00 -18.35 -1.57
N ALA A 191 -5.12 -19.56 -2.09
CA ALA A 191 -6.33 -20.02 -2.77
C ALA A 191 -7.55 -19.88 -1.86
N ASP A 192 -8.69 -19.48 -2.43
CA ASP A 192 -9.97 -19.32 -1.74
C ASP A 192 -9.96 -18.40 -0.51
N ALA A 193 -8.98 -17.50 -0.43
CA ALA A 193 -8.93 -16.51 0.65
C ALA A 193 -10.13 -15.57 0.60
N HIS A 194 -11.08 -15.78 1.51
CA HIS A 194 -12.22 -14.90 1.66
C HIS A 194 -11.82 -13.59 2.33
N PHE A 195 -11.78 -12.52 1.54
CA PHE A 195 -11.46 -11.16 1.97
C PHE A 195 -12.13 -10.73 3.29
N LEU A 196 -13.45 -10.86 3.40
CA LEU A 196 -14.17 -10.47 4.62
C LEU A 196 -13.80 -11.32 5.84
N VAL A 197 -13.45 -12.60 5.64
CA VAL A 197 -13.04 -13.49 6.72
C VAL A 197 -11.67 -13.05 7.26
N VAL A 198 -10.70 -12.80 6.37
CA VAL A 198 -9.37 -12.32 6.78
C VAL A 198 -9.49 -10.99 7.56
N MET A 199 -10.33 -10.06 7.09
CA MET A 199 -10.60 -8.82 7.82
C MET A 199 -11.23 -9.07 9.19
N ALA A 200 -12.27 -9.91 9.26
CA ALA A 200 -13.02 -10.18 10.48
C ALA A 200 -12.16 -10.84 11.56
N PHE A 201 -11.25 -11.74 11.17
CA PHE A 201 -10.31 -12.36 12.10
C PHE A 201 -9.12 -11.46 12.43
N GLY A 202 -8.68 -10.62 11.49
CA GLY A 202 -7.59 -9.67 11.69
C GLY A 202 -7.91 -8.53 12.66
N LEU A 203 -9.15 -8.03 12.62
CA LEU A 203 -9.58 -6.87 13.39
C LEU A 203 -9.48 -7.08 14.92
N PRO A 204 -9.90 -8.22 15.50
CA PRO A 204 -9.67 -8.53 16.90
C PRO A 204 -8.21 -8.41 17.33
N PHE A 205 -7.25 -8.88 16.51
CA PHE A 205 -5.83 -8.74 16.82
C PHE A 205 -5.38 -7.29 16.85
N THR A 206 -5.89 -6.46 15.94
CA THR A 206 -5.65 -5.01 15.96
C THR A 206 -6.19 -4.37 17.23
N VAL A 207 -7.42 -4.71 17.62
CA VAL A 207 -8.06 -4.17 18.83
C VAL A 207 -7.27 -4.58 20.07
N ILE A 208 -6.94 -5.86 20.21
CA ILE A 208 -6.12 -6.37 21.33
C ILE A 208 -4.76 -5.68 21.35
N GLY A 209 -4.08 -5.58 20.22
CA GLY A 209 -2.79 -4.90 20.10
C GLY A 209 -2.87 -3.43 20.53
N LEU A 210 -3.90 -2.71 20.09
CA LEU A 210 -4.13 -1.31 20.47
C LEU A 210 -4.46 -1.18 21.96
N THR A 211 -5.25 -2.09 22.53
CA THR A 211 -5.52 -2.15 23.97
C THR A 211 -4.24 -2.40 24.77
N ILE A 212 -3.36 -3.30 24.32
CA ILE A 212 -2.06 -3.55 24.95
C ILE A 212 -1.18 -2.29 24.89
N VAL A 213 -1.16 -1.57 23.77
CA VAL A 213 -0.42 -0.30 23.64
C VAL A 213 -0.94 0.71 24.67
N PHE A 214 -2.26 0.85 24.78
CA PHE A 214 -2.88 1.77 25.74
C PHE A 214 -2.62 1.37 27.20
N ALA A 215 -2.79 0.08 27.53
CA ALA A 215 -2.55 -0.45 28.86
C ALA A 215 -1.08 -0.29 29.27
N CYS A 216 -0.14 -0.64 28.39
CA CYS A 216 1.28 -0.45 28.66
C CYS A 216 1.63 1.03 28.90
N ALA A 217 1.11 1.93 28.06
CA ALA A 217 1.36 3.37 28.19
C ALA A 217 0.80 3.94 29.50
N THR A 218 -0.42 3.56 29.87
CA THR A 218 -1.10 4.05 31.09
C THR A 218 -0.60 3.39 32.37
N CYS A 219 -0.03 2.18 32.32
CA CYS A 219 0.56 1.51 33.47
C CYS A 219 2.00 1.97 33.71
N PHE A 220 2.86 1.94 32.68
CA PHE A 220 4.31 2.14 32.82
C PHE A 220 4.77 3.58 32.50
N ASN A 221 4.02 4.35 31.72
CA ASN A 221 4.43 5.69 31.25
C ASN A 221 3.44 6.81 31.65
N LYS A 222 2.81 6.68 32.83
CA LYS A 222 1.78 7.62 33.36
C LYS A 222 2.11 9.10 33.20
N LYS A 223 3.35 9.50 33.50
CA LYS A 223 3.79 10.90 33.44
C LYS A 223 3.81 11.43 32.01
N GLU A 224 4.30 10.63 31.06
CA GLU A 224 4.36 10.99 29.64
C GLU A 224 2.96 11.08 29.03
N VAL A 225 2.08 10.11 29.34
CA VAL A 225 0.69 10.12 28.85
C VAL A 225 -0.06 11.36 29.34
N ARG A 226 0.12 11.77 30.60
CA ARG A 226 -0.55 12.97 31.15
C ARG A 226 -0.05 14.27 30.51
N ARG A 227 1.18 14.30 30.03
CA ARG A 227 1.78 15.47 29.35
C ARG A 227 1.63 15.41 27.83
N PHE A 228 1.03 14.34 27.31
CA PHE A 228 0.94 14.09 25.88
C PHE A 228 0.13 15.17 25.19
N LYS A 229 0.69 15.74 24.13
CA LYS A 229 0.01 16.65 23.22
C LYS A 229 -0.48 15.83 22.03
N GLY A 230 -1.78 15.67 21.92
CA GLY A 230 -2.38 14.77 20.94
C GLY A 230 -2.77 15.44 19.63
N TYR A 231 -3.19 14.59 18.70
CA TYR A 231 -3.80 14.98 17.44
C TYR A 231 -5.31 15.22 17.65
N PRO A 232 -5.85 16.40 17.30
CA PRO A 232 -7.26 16.71 17.42
C PRO A 232 -8.05 15.99 16.33
N MET A 233 -8.54 14.78 16.64
CA MET A 233 -9.37 14.03 15.73
C MET A 233 -10.83 14.49 15.85
N THR A 234 -11.37 15.17 14.83
CA THR A 234 -12.80 15.40 14.74
C THR A 234 -13.46 14.24 13.98
N LEU A 235 -14.71 13.90 14.31
CA LEU A 235 -15.50 12.92 13.56
C LEU A 235 -15.67 13.31 12.09
N SER A 236 -15.61 14.62 11.80
CA SER A 236 -15.56 15.14 10.42
C SER A 236 -14.41 14.50 9.63
N ASN A 237 -13.24 14.29 10.23
CA ASN A 237 -12.07 13.76 9.54
C ASN A 237 -12.20 12.27 9.13
N LEU A 238 -13.23 11.55 9.61
CA LEU A 238 -13.46 10.13 9.30
C LEU A 238 -14.27 9.90 8.02
N TRP A 239 -14.74 10.95 7.34
CA TRP A 239 -15.58 10.80 6.15
C TRP A 239 -14.86 10.02 5.04
N LEU A 240 -13.57 10.28 4.83
CA LEU A 240 -12.79 9.68 3.75
C LEU A 240 -12.63 8.15 3.91
N PRO A 241 -12.16 7.62 5.06
CA PRO A 241 -12.23 6.19 5.36
C PRO A 241 -13.62 5.58 5.19
N GLY A 242 -14.66 6.26 5.68
CA GLY A 242 -16.04 5.76 5.62
C GLY A 242 -16.53 5.60 4.18
N ILE A 243 -16.36 6.63 3.35
CA ILE A 243 -16.73 6.58 1.93
C ILE A 243 -15.94 5.49 1.22
N LEU A 244 -14.64 5.37 1.49
CA LEU A 244 -13.81 4.34 0.86
C LEU A 244 -14.30 2.91 1.16
N VAL A 245 -14.65 2.61 2.42
CA VAL A 245 -15.21 1.30 2.80
C VAL A 245 -16.51 1.03 2.05
N VAL A 246 -17.43 2.00 2.05
CA VAL A 246 -18.72 1.87 1.36
C VAL A 246 -18.52 1.67 -0.15
N SER A 247 -17.60 2.42 -0.76
CA SER A 247 -17.26 2.27 -2.18
C SER A 247 -16.67 0.89 -2.50
N VAL A 248 -15.79 0.36 -1.66
CA VAL A 248 -15.22 -0.99 -1.86
C VAL A 248 -16.29 -2.07 -1.72
N LEU A 249 -17.16 -1.99 -0.71
CA LEU A 249 -18.25 -2.95 -0.52
C LEU A 249 -19.27 -2.88 -1.68
N ALA A 250 -19.67 -1.68 -2.09
CA ALA A 250 -20.57 -1.49 -3.23
C ALA A 250 -19.93 -1.99 -4.55
N GLY A 251 -18.66 -1.65 -4.78
CA GLY A 251 -17.91 -2.10 -5.94
C GLY A 251 -17.77 -3.62 -6.00
N HIS A 252 -17.58 -4.27 -4.86
CA HIS A 252 -17.51 -5.74 -4.79
C HIS A 252 -18.84 -6.41 -5.16
N ILE A 253 -19.98 -5.79 -4.79
CA ILE A 253 -21.31 -6.29 -5.17
C ILE A 253 -21.59 -6.06 -6.66
N TRP A 254 -21.16 -4.91 -7.22
CA TRP A 254 -21.47 -4.53 -8.60
C TRP A 254 -20.51 -5.12 -9.64
N LEU A 255 -19.27 -5.43 -9.25
CA LEU A 255 -18.24 -6.04 -10.08
C LEU A 255 -17.82 -7.40 -9.49
N PRO A 256 -18.72 -8.38 -9.40
CA PRO A 256 -18.40 -9.68 -8.78
C PRO A 256 -17.33 -10.46 -9.54
N HIS A 257 -17.10 -10.13 -10.81
CA HIS A 257 -16.09 -10.76 -11.67
C HIS A 257 -14.71 -10.13 -11.54
N ALA A 258 -14.62 -8.88 -11.05
CA ALA A 258 -13.34 -8.20 -10.91
C ALA A 258 -12.64 -8.62 -9.62
N SER A 259 -11.31 -8.72 -9.63
CA SER A 259 -10.57 -8.99 -8.41
C SER A 259 -10.82 -7.91 -7.35
N ILE A 260 -10.78 -8.30 -6.07
CA ILE A 260 -10.95 -7.36 -4.95
C ILE A 260 -9.88 -6.27 -5.00
N LEU A 261 -8.68 -6.60 -5.47
CA LEU A 261 -7.60 -5.64 -5.70
C LEU A 261 -8.02 -4.57 -6.73
N ALA A 262 -8.64 -4.96 -7.84
CA ALA A 262 -9.14 -4.03 -8.85
C ALA A 262 -10.24 -3.12 -8.28
N VAL A 263 -11.18 -3.69 -7.50
CA VAL A 263 -12.25 -2.93 -6.83
C VAL A 263 -11.67 -1.90 -5.85
N ILE A 264 -10.70 -2.30 -5.03
CA ILE A 264 -10.00 -1.40 -4.09
C ILE A 264 -9.27 -0.30 -4.85
N THR A 265 -8.55 -0.66 -5.91
CA THR A 265 -7.79 0.28 -6.74
C THR A 265 -8.71 1.33 -7.36
N LEU A 266 -9.81 0.90 -7.98
CA LEU A 266 -10.79 1.78 -8.61
C LEU A 266 -11.45 2.69 -7.57
N SER A 267 -11.86 2.13 -6.43
CA SER A 267 -12.50 2.88 -5.34
C SER A 267 -11.55 3.95 -4.78
N ALA A 268 -10.28 3.60 -4.53
CA ALA A 268 -9.29 4.53 -4.02
C ALA A 268 -9.05 5.70 -4.99
N LEU A 269 -8.94 5.43 -6.30
CA LEU A 269 -8.79 6.48 -7.31
C LEU A 269 -10.03 7.37 -7.40
N MET A 270 -11.22 6.78 -7.48
CA MET A 270 -12.47 7.53 -7.60
C MET A 270 -12.70 8.43 -6.39
N VAL A 271 -12.57 7.88 -5.18
CA VAL A 271 -12.72 8.64 -3.93
C VAL A 271 -11.67 9.76 -3.85
N SER A 272 -10.44 9.50 -4.28
CA SER A 272 -9.37 10.52 -4.28
C SER A 272 -9.65 11.66 -5.26
N ILE A 273 -10.05 11.35 -6.49
CA ILE A 273 -10.33 12.34 -7.53
C ILE A 273 -11.56 13.17 -7.15
N ILE A 274 -12.65 12.51 -6.74
CA ILE A 274 -13.89 13.17 -6.33
C ILE A 274 -13.63 14.06 -5.11
N GLY A 275 -12.93 13.53 -4.09
CA GLY A 275 -12.56 14.29 -2.90
C GLY A 275 -11.71 15.53 -3.23
N LEU A 276 -10.72 15.40 -4.11
CA LEU A 276 -9.89 16.53 -4.54
C LEU A 276 -10.70 17.59 -5.29
N CYS A 277 -11.60 17.17 -6.18
CA CYS A 277 -12.48 18.07 -6.93
C CYS A 277 -13.39 18.88 -5.99
N PHE A 278 -13.95 18.24 -4.96
CA PHE A 278 -14.76 18.93 -3.95
C PHE A 278 -13.94 19.86 -3.05
N SER A 279 -12.76 19.45 -2.59
CA SER A 279 -11.96 20.26 -1.66
C SER A 279 -11.25 21.45 -2.34
N CYS A 280 -10.88 21.34 -3.63
CA CYS A 280 -9.99 22.32 -4.29
C CYS A 280 -10.53 22.93 -5.59
N GLY A 281 -11.69 22.47 -6.06
CA GLY A 281 -12.15 22.71 -7.43
C GLY A 281 -11.32 21.96 -8.49
N LEU A 282 -11.79 21.97 -9.74
CA LEU A 282 -11.15 21.22 -10.84
C LEU A 282 -9.69 21.62 -11.09
N ILE A 283 -9.38 22.92 -11.06
CA ILE A 283 -8.03 23.43 -11.36
C ILE A 283 -7.06 23.08 -10.23
N GLY A 284 -7.51 23.18 -8.97
CA GLY A 284 -6.72 22.75 -7.82
C GLY A 284 -6.46 21.24 -7.84
N ALA A 285 -7.51 20.45 -8.11
CA ALA A 285 -7.43 18.99 -8.18
C ALA A 285 -6.43 18.52 -9.25
N THR A 286 -6.47 19.09 -10.45
CA THR A 286 -5.55 18.74 -11.54
C THR A 286 -4.09 19.06 -11.20
N ASN A 287 -3.83 20.17 -10.51
CA ASN A 287 -2.48 20.53 -10.08
C ASN A 287 -1.93 19.57 -9.01
N GLU A 288 -2.72 19.22 -8.00
CA GLU A 288 -2.34 18.24 -6.97
C GLU A 288 -2.12 16.85 -7.57
N LEU A 289 -3.02 16.43 -8.47
CA LEU A 289 -2.92 15.16 -9.17
C LEU A 289 -1.63 15.10 -10.00
N LYS A 290 -1.36 16.15 -10.79
CA LYS A 290 -0.12 16.25 -11.57
C LYS A 290 1.12 16.23 -10.68
N HIS A 291 1.08 16.93 -9.54
CA HIS A 291 2.18 16.92 -8.58
C HIS A 291 2.43 15.51 -8.02
N HIS A 292 1.37 14.81 -7.63
CA HIS A 292 1.46 13.45 -7.12
C HIS A 292 1.93 12.45 -8.18
N ILE A 293 1.44 12.55 -9.42
CA ILE A 293 1.91 11.71 -10.52
C ILE A 293 3.41 11.95 -10.77
N MET A 294 3.84 13.21 -10.86
CA MET A 294 5.23 13.52 -11.23
C MET A 294 6.24 13.36 -10.09
N LYS A 295 5.82 13.44 -8.83
CA LYS A 295 6.74 13.44 -7.66
C LYS A 295 6.33 12.49 -6.54
N GLY A 296 5.05 12.20 -6.39
CA GLY A 296 4.51 11.31 -5.37
C GLY A 296 4.69 9.85 -5.73
N LEU A 297 4.11 9.40 -6.85
CA LEU A 297 4.18 8.01 -7.32
C LEU A 297 5.61 7.48 -7.44
N PRO A 298 6.59 8.21 -8.01
CA PRO A 298 7.96 7.71 -8.13
C PRO A 298 8.64 7.35 -6.80
N ARG A 299 8.11 7.84 -5.66
CA ARG A 299 8.63 7.48 -4.34
C ARG A 299 8.36 6.04 -3.94
N MET A 300 7.43 5.34 -4.59
CA MET A 300 7.16 3.92 -4.37
C MET A 300 8.12 2.99 -5.14
N VAL A 301 9.24 3.50 -5.65
CA VAL A 301 10.20 2.72 -6.43
C VAL A 301 10.70 1.48 -5.68
N ASN A 302 10.88 1.57 -4.36
CA ASN A 302 11.38 0.45 -3.56
C ASN A 302 10.34 -0.68 -3.56
N GLU A 303 9.08 -0.35 -3.31
CA GLU A 303 7.96 -1.29 -3.36
C GLU A 303 7.78 -1.83 -4.78
N LEU A 304 7.78 -0.95 -5.79
CA LEU A 304 7.64 -1.30 -7.18
C LEU A 304 8.65 -2.37 -7.62
N ALA A 305 9.94 -2.10 -7.40
CA ALA A 305 10.99 -3.00 -7.82
C ALA A 305 11.04 -4.29 -6.98
N LEU A 306 10.75 -4.21 -5.67
CA LEU A 306 10.68 -5.39 -4.80
C LEU A 306 9.57 -6.34 -5.24
N PHE A 307 8.37 -5.84 -5.52
CA PHE A 307 7.25 -6.66 -5.98
C PHE A 307 7.47 -7.21 -7.39
N LEU A 308 8.08 -6.45 -8.31
CA LEU A 308 8.47 -6.99 -9.62
C LEU A 308 9.47 -8.14 -9.50
N ALA A 309 10.49 -7.98 -8.65
CA ALA A 309 11.48 -9.03 -8.39
C ALA A 309 10.88 -10.26 -7.71
N ALA A 310 9.96 -10.05 -6.75
CA ALA A 310 9.21 -11.13 -6.13
C ALA A 310 8.33 -11.90 -7.14
N GLY A 311 7.80 -11.21 -8.16
CA GLY A 311 7.06 -11.84 -9.25
C GLY A 311 7.94 -12.79 -10.07
N VAL A 312 9.15 -12.34 -10.43
CA VAL A 312 10.15 -13.20 -11.11
C VAL A 312 10.53 -14.40 -10.25
N LEU A 313 10.72 -14.19 -8.95
CA LEU A 313 10.99 -15.30 -8.01
C LEU A 313 9.84 -16.30 -7.97
N ALA A 314 8.59 -15.83 -7.84
CA ALA A 314 7.41 -16.69 -7.77
C ALA A 314 7.26 -17.55 -9.02
N ILE A 315 7.39 -16.96 -10.22
CA ILE A 315 7.31 -17.71 -11.48
C ILE A 315 8.50 -18.65 -11.66
N GLY A 316 9.71 -18.22 -11.29
CA GLY A 316 10.89 -19.08 -11.33
C GLY A 316 10.76 -20.30 -10.43
N LEU A 317 10.30 -20.11 -9.19
CA LEU A 317 10.10 -21.21 -8.25
C LEU A 317 8.96 -22.12 -8.69
N ARG A 318 7.85 -21.58 -9.19
CA ARG A 318 6.74 -22.37 -9.75
C ARG A 318 7.19 -23.25 -10.92
N THR A 319 8.00 -22.70 -11.82
CA THR A 319 8.56 -23.44 -12.97
C THR A 319 9.51 -24.55 -12.51
N LEU A 320 10.33 -24.29 -11.49
CA LEU A 320 11.22 -25.29 -10.92
C LEU A 320 10.45 -26.44 -10.23
N VAL A 321 9.44 -26.10 -9.43
CA VAL A 321 8.59 -27.09 -8.74
C VAL A 321 7.86 -27.96 -9.75
N ALA A 322 7.28 -27.35 -10.79
CA ALA A 322 6.62 -28.08 -11.87
C ALA A 322 7.58 -29.04 -12.60
N ALA A 323 8.86 -28.67 -12.76
CA ALA A 323 9.85 -29.50 -13.44
C ALA A 323 10.39 -30.67 -12.59
N THR A 324 10.30 -30.56 -11.27
CA THR A 324 10.91 -31.53 -10.34
C THR A 324 9.92 -32.53 -9.78
N GLU A 325 8.62 -32.39 -10.12
CA GLU A 325 7.53 -33.16 -9.51
C GLU A 325 7.69 -33.25 -7.98
N LEU A 326 8.19 -32.17 -7.37
CA LEU A 326 8.34 -32.07 -5.93
C LEU A 326 6.93 -32.10 -5.34
N ASP A 327 6.46 -33.29 -4.99
CA ASP A 327 5.29 -33.48 -4.17
C ASP A 327 5.57 -32.77 -2.85
N LEU A 328 5.03 -31.57 -2.73
CA LEU A 328 4.99 -30.88 -1.46
C LEU A 328 4.18 -31.80 -0.53
N PRO A 329 4.65 -32.07 0.70
CA PRO A 329 4.03 -33.04 1.62
C PRO A 329 2.68 -32.56 2.19
N PHE A 330 1.94 -31.77 1.44
CA PHE A 330 0.62 -31.26 1.72
C PHE A 330 -0.34 -31.83 0.67
N GLU A 331 -0.72 -33.10 0.85
CA GLU A 331 -1.89 -33.68 0.17
C GLU A 331 -3.13 -32.91 0.63
N GLY A 332 -3.53 -31.89 -0.12
CA GLY A 332 -4.62 -31.01 0.26
C GLY A 332 -4.96 -29.96 -0.79
N GLY A 333 -5.43 -30.42 -1.95
CA GLY A 333 -6.36 -29.71 -2.85
C GLY A 333 -5.94 -28.33 -3.35
N PHE A 334 -5.26 -28.31 -4.50
CA PHE A 334 -5.40 -27.20 -5.45
C PHE A 334 -6.10 -27.76 -6.71
N ASP A 335 -7.38 -28.10 -6.57
CA ASP A 335 -8.32 -28.25 -7.69
C ASP A 335 -9.17 -26.98 -7.79
#